data_AF-A0A969E551-F1
#
_entry.id   AF-A0A969E551-F1
#
_cell.length_a   1.000
_cell.length_b   1.000
_cell.length_c   1.000
_cell.angle_alpha   90.00
_cell.angle_beta   90.00
_cell.angle_gamma   90.00
#
_symmetry.space_group_name_H-M   'P 1'
#
loop_
_entity.id
_entity.type
_entity.pdbx_description
1 polymer ?
#
loop_
_entity_poly.entity_id
_entity_poly.type
_entity_poly.pdbx_seq_one_letter_code
_entity_poly.pdbx_strand_id
1 'polypeptide(L)'
;MGLAGFAFGNIMLLSFPEYLGINESLDKNLTPYFGYLNIIMATPVLLYSANSYLISAWNGLKNGYLNIDVPLSLGIVALYFRSIFEILTHTGAGYMDSFAGLIFLLLTGKWFQQKTYNHLSFERDYKSYFPVAANVKQEGREAATPLSKLAVN
;
A
#
# COMPACT_ATOMS: atom_id res chain seq x y z
N MET A 1 -3.19 -0.28 -7.12
CA MET A 1 -2.02 0.41 -7.71
C MET A 1 -2.42 1.29 -8.89
N GLY A 2 -3.01 0.71 -9.95
CA GLY A 2 -3.43 1.49 -11.14
C GLY A 2 -4.39 2.65 -10.83
N LEU A 3 -5.41 2.42 -9.99
CA LEU A 3 -6.35 3.48 -9.58
C LEU A 3 -5.65 4.64 -8.85
N ALA A 4 -4.78 4.33 -7.88
CA ALA A 4 -4.04 5.35 -7.13
C ALA A 4 -3.08 6.14 -8.02
N GLY A 5 -2.38 5.47 -8.95
CA GLY A 5 -1.47 6.14 -9.89
C GLY A 5 -2.21 7.02 -10.90
N PHE A 6 -3.34 6.54 -11.43
CA PHE A 6 -4.20 7.33 -12.32
C PHE A 6 -4.74 8.57 -11.60
N ALA A 7 -5.33 8.39 -10.41
CA ALA A 7 -5.87 9.50 -9.66
C ALA A 7 -4.78 10.50 -9.23
N PHE A 8 -3.63 10.01 -8.77
CA PHE A 8 -2.48 10.86 -8.44
C PHE A 8 -2.05 11.74 -9.62
N GLY A 9 -1.85 11.16 -10.81
CA GLY A 9 -1.45 11.94 -11.99
C GLY A 9 -2.51 12.99 -12.39
N ASN A 10 -3.79 12.63 -12.35
CA ASN A 10 -4.87 13.55 -12.70
C ASN A 10 -5.01 14.68 -11.67
N ILE A 11 -5.00 14.36 -10.37
CA ILE A 11 -5.11 15.36 -9.30
C ILE A 11 -3.90 16.31 -9.33
N MET A 12 -2.69 15.79 -9.56
CA MET A 12 -1.50 16.62 -9.70
C MET A 12 -1.60 17.61 -10.87
N LEU A 13 -2.14 17.19 -12.02
CA LEU A 13 -2.38 18.08 -13.17
C LEU A 13 -3.42 19.15 -12.85
N LEU A 14 -4.49 18.78 -12.14
CA LEU A 14 -5.56 19.72 -11.74
C LEU A 14 -5.09 20.72 -10.67
N SER A 15 -4.18 20.32 -9.78
CA SER A 15 -3.55 21.19 -8.77
C SER A 15 -2.37 22.01 -9.32
N PHE A 16 -1.89 21.73 -10.53
CA PHE A 16 -0.74 22.41 -11.12
C PHE A 16 -0.88 23.96 -11.24
N PRO A 17 -2.03 24.52 -11.69
CA PRO A 17 -2.20 25.97 -11.79
C PRO A 17 -2.06 26.70 -10.45
N GLU A 18 -2.41 26.03 -9.35
CA GLU A 18 -2.30 26.58 -8.01
C GLU A 18 -0.84 26.70 -7.56
N TYR A 19 -0.01 25.70 -7.86
CA TYR A 19 1.43 25.75 -7.57
C TYR A 19 2.17 26.88 -8.28
N LEU A 20 1.67 27.30 -9.44
CA LEU A 20 2.23 28.42 -10.20
C LEU A 20 1.70 29.79 -9.74
N GLY A 21 0.81 29.83 -8.74
CA GLY A 21 0.16 31.08 -8.30
C GLY A 21 -0.77 31.68 -9.34
N ILE A 22 -1.13 30.92 -10.39
CA ILE A 22 -1.97 31.40 -11.49
C ILE A 22 -3.41 31.57 -10.99
N ASN A 23 -3.81 31.00 -9.85
CA ASN A 23 -5.15 31.16 -9.28
C ASN A 23 -5.61 32.61 -9.04
N GLU A 24 -4.69 33.57 -8.87
CA GLU A 24 -5.06 35.01 -8.80
C GLU A 24 -5.39 35.61 -10.17
N SER A 25 -4.82 35.04 -11.24
CA SER A 25 -5.06 35.43 -12.64
C SER A 25 -6.09 34.53 -13.34
N LEU A 26 -6.35 33.34 -12.79
CA LEU A 26 -7.40 32.43 -13.19
C LEU A 26 -8.74 32.94 -12.67
N ASP A 27 -9.78 32.73 -13.46
CA ASP A 27 -11.14 33.16 -13.11
C ASP A 27 -11.53 32.63 -11.72
N LYS A 28 -11.93 33.51 -10.79
CA LYS A 28 -12.27 33.12 -9.39
C LYS A 28 -13.36 32.06 -9.32
N ASN A 29 -14.14 31.92 -10.39
CA ASN A 29 -15.14 30.90 -10.54
C ASN A 29 -14.55 29.51 -10.81
N LEU A 30 -13.40 29.38 -11.48
CA LEU A 30 -12.80 28.11 -11.91
C LEU A 30 -12.08 27.37 -10.76
N THR A 31 -11.42 28.10 -9.87
CA THR A 31 -10.66 27.56 -8.73
C THR A 31 -11.45 26.55 -7.88
N PRO A 32 -12.69 26.84 -7.42
CA PRO A 32 -13.47 25.87 -6.66
C PRO A 32 -13.85 24.61 -7.45
N TYR A 33 -14.07 24.71 -8.78
CA TYR A 33 -14.38 23.53 -9.59
C TYR A 33 -13.22 22.52 -9.63
N PHE A 34 -11.98 23.00 -9.69
CA PHE A 34 -10.80 22.11 -9.60
C PHE A 34 -10.72 21.42 -8.25
N GLY A 35 -11.00 22.14 -7.16
CA GLY A 35 -11.10 21.56 -5.82
C GLY A 35 -12.14 20.45 -5.73
N TYR A 36 -13.35 20.66 -6.27
CA TYR A 36 -14.40 19.63 -6.27
C TYR A 36 -14.02 18.41 -7.13
N LEU A 37 -13.42 18.62 -8.31
CA LEU A 37 -12.91 17.52 -9.14
C LEU A 37 -11.83 16.72 -8.41
N ASN A 38 -10.93 17.39 -7.70
CA ASN A 38 -9.91 16.75 -6.87
C ASN A 38 -10.53 15.88 -5.76
N ILE A 39 -11.58 16.36 -5.09
CA ILE A 39 -12.30 15.56 -4.08
C ILE A 39 -12.91 14.31 -4.72
N ILE A 40 -13.59 14.46 -5.87
CA ILE A 40 -14.24 13.35 -6.57
C ILE A 40 -13.21 12.28 -6.96
N MET A 41 -12.03 12.69 -7.44
CA MET A 41 -10.93 11.78 -7.80
C MET A 41 -10.25 11.17 -6.56
N ALA A 42 -10.11 11.91 -5.46
CA ALA A 42 -9.44 11.43 -4.24
C ALA A 42 -10.31 10.45 -3.44
N THR A 43 -11.63 10.59 -3.49
CA THR A 43 -12.59 9.71 -2.78
C THR A 43 -12.42 8.22 -3.09
N PRO A 44 -12.39 7.76 -4.37
CA PRO A 44 -12.14 6.36 -4.68
C PRO A 44 -10.73 5.91 -4.30
N VAL A 45 -9.74 6.82 -4.26
CA VAL A 45 -8.39 6.50 -3.76
C VAL A 45 -8.44 6.16 -2.27
N LEU A 46 -9.16 6.95 -1.47
CA LEU A 46 -9.35 6.65 -0.05
C LEU A 46 -10.07 5.31 0.15
N LEU A 47 -11.22 5.13 -0.49
CA LEU A 47 -12.10 3.99 -0.24
C LEU A 47 -11.54 2.67 -0.77
N TYR A 48 -10.81 2.71 -1.89
CA TYR A 48 -10.31 1.49 -2.53
C TYR A 48 -8.81 1.30 -2.30
N SER A 49 -8.00 2.33 -2.54
CA SER A 49 -6.53 2.19 -2.53
C SER A 49 -5.95 2.22 -1.11
N ALA A 50 -6.48 3.08 -0.21
CA ALA A 50 -6.06 3.11 1.19
C ALA A 50 -6.72 2.02 2.05
N ASN A 51 -7.74 1.31 1.55
CA ASN A 51 -8.51 0.33 2.32
C ASN A 51 -7.63 -0.71 3.03
N SER A 52 -6.58 -1.20 2.36
CA SER A 52 -5.65 -2.17 2.98
C SER A 52 -4.96 -1.62 4.24
N TYR A 53 -4.66 -0.33 4.30
CA TYR A 53 -4.03 0.30 5.46
C TYR A 53 -5.07 0.56 6.55
N LEU A 54 -6.25 1.06 6.16
CA LEU A 54 -7.35 1.33 7.09
C LEU A 54 -7.83 0.06 7.82
N ILE A 55 -8.03 -1.04 7.09
CA ILE A 55 -8.42 -2.34 7.68
C ILE A 55 -7.33 -2.85 8.63
N SER A 56 -6.06 -2.75 8.23
CA SER A 56 -4.92 -3.20 9.04
C SER A 56 -4.82 -2.40 10.36
N ALA A 57 -5.00 -1.08 10.27
CA ALA A 57 -5.05 -0.20 11.43
C ALA A 57 -6.24 -0.52 12.36
N TRP A 58 -7.43 -0.72 11.78
CA TRP A 58 -8.64 -1.05 12.54
C TRP A 58 -8.49 -2.38 13.29
N ASN A 59 -7.93 -3.39 12.63
CA ASN A 59 -7.65 -4.68 13.25
C ASN A 59 -6.60 -4.56 14.36
N GLY A 60 -5.55 -3.75 14.17
CA GLY A 60 -4.57 -3.49 15.21
C GLY A 60 -5.15 -2.85 16.45
N LEU A 61 -5.97 -1.82 16.26
CA LEU A 61 -6.64 -1.15 17.36
C LEU A 61 -7.60 -2.09 18.11
N LYS A 62 -8.39 -2.88 17.37
CA LYS A 62 -9.34 -3.85 17.97
C LYS A 62 -8.66 -4.92 18.81
N ASN A 63 -7.49 -5.36 18.37
CA ASN A 63 -6.74 -6.45 19.01
C ASN A 63 -5.73 -5.95 20.05
N GLY A 64 -5.69 -4.64 20.33
CA GLY A 64 -4.80 -4.04 21.34
C GLY A 64 -3.32 -3.99 20.94
N TYR A 65 -2.99 -4.13 19.65
CA TYR A 65 -1.62 -4.00 19.16
C TYR A 65 -1.46 -2.76 18.27
N LEU A 66 -0.50 -1.90 18.62
CA LEU A 66 -0.14 -0.73 17.80
C LEU A 66 0.74 -1.17 16.63
N ASN A 67 0.11 -1.33 15.48
CA ASN A 67 0.78 -1.51 14.18
C ASN A 67 1.23 -0.13 13.63
N ILE A 68 2.34 -0.07 12.88
CA ILE A 68 2.75 1.10 12.08
C ILE A 68 1.63 1.64 11.18
N ASP A 69 0.71 0.78 10.74
CA ASP A 69 -0.45 1.17 9.94
C ASP A 69 -1.44 2.06 10.71
N VAL A 70 -1.44 2.05 12.05
CA VAL A 70 -2.34 2.85 12.90
C VAL A 70 -2.06 4.36 12.77
N PRO A 71 -0.87 4.87 13.13
CA PRO A 71 -0.55 6.29 12.96
C PRO A 71 -0.57 6.69 11.48
N LEU A 72 -0.18 5.79 10.58
CA LEU A 72 -0.22 6.03 9.15
C LEU A 72 -1.66 6.27 8.64
N SER A 73 -2.58 5.39 9.01
CA SER A 73 -4.00 5.52 8.64
C SER A 73 -4.64 6.76 9.24
N LEU A 74 -4.27 7.11 10.47
CA LEU A 74 -4.74 8.34 11.12
C LEU A 74 -4.26 9.58 10.36
N GLY A 75 -3.00 9.59 9.90
CA GLY A 75 -2.45 10.65 9.05
C GLY A 75 -3.17 10.75 7.69
N ILE A 76 -3.44 9.61 7.03
CA ILE A 76 -4.18 9.55 5.75
C ILE A 76 -5.58 10.16 5.91
N VAL A 77 -6.30 9.76 6.96
CA VAL A 77 -7.65 10.24 7.26
C VAL A 77 -7.61 11.73 7.61
N ALA A 78 -6.70 12.15 8.49
CA ALA A 78 -6.57 13.54 8.89
C ALA A 78 -6.24 14.45 7.69
N LEU A 79 -5.30 14.04 6.83
CA LEU A 79 -4.91 14.81 5.64
C LEU A 79 -6.07 14.94 4.64
N TYR A 80 -6.83 13.87 4.43
CA TYR A 80 -7.98 13.89 3.53
C TYR A 80 -9.09 14.82 4.06
N PHE A 81 -9.50 14.68 5.32
CA PHE A 81 -10.52 15.54 5.91
C PHE A 81 -10.07 16.99 6.03
N ARG A 82 -8.80 17.23 6.36
CA ARG A 82 -8.22 18.58 6.36
C ARG A 82 -8.29 19.22 4.97
N SER A 83 -7.95 18.47 3.93
CA SER A 83 -8.00 18.95 2.55
C SER A 83 -9.44 19.21 2.09
N ILE A 84 -10.40 18.34 2.45
CA ILE A 84 -11.83 18.61 2.22
C ILE A 84 -12.25 19.92 2.88
N PHE A 85 -11.88 20.12 4.15
CA PHE A 85 -12.24 21.31 4.89
C PHE A 85 -11.72 22.58 4.21
N GLU A 86 -10.45 22.59 3.76
CA GLU A 86 -9.86 23.73 3.06
C GLU A 86 -10.56 24.04 1.73
N ILE A 87 -10.88 23.01 0.94
CA ILE A 87 -11.59 23.15 -0.35
C ILE A 87 -13.02 23.67 -0.13
N LEU A 88 -13.75 23.14 0.85
CA LEU A 88 -15.13 23.53 1.15
C LEU A 88 -15.24 24.94 1.76
N THR A 89 -14.25 25.35 2.55
CA THR A 89 -14.20 26.69 3.15
C THR A 89 -13.57 27.73 2.22
N HIS A 90 -13.09 27.30 1.04
CA HIS A 90 -12.35 28.13 0.09
C HIS A 90 -11.13 28.84 0.71
N THR A 91 -10.54 28.26 1.75
CA THR A 91 -9.38 28.83 2.47
C THR A 91 -8.06 28.47 1.78
N GLY A 92 -8.07 27.43 0.95
CA GLY A 92 -6.99 26.96 0.08
C GLY A 92 -7.50 25.80 -0.79
N ALA A 93 -6.79 25.36 -1.84
CA ALA A 93 -7.30 24.20 -2.61
C ALA A 93 -6.94 22.83 -2.06
N GLY A 94 -6.37 22.77 -0.85
CA GLY A 94 -6.12 21.53 -0.13
C GLY A 94 -4.97 20.71 -0.71
N TYR A 95 -4.69 19.58 -0.07
CA TYR A 95 -3.51 18.75 -0.35
C TYR A 95 -3.91 17.38 -0.93
N MET A 96 -4.89 17.38 -1.84
CA MET A 96 -5.45 16.15 -2.43
C MET A 96 -4.43 15.41 -3.30
N ASP A 97 -3.55 16.14 -3.97
CA ASP A 97 -2.45 15.61 -4.79
C ASP A 97 -1.43 14.89 -3.92
N SER A 98 -1.05 15.51 -2.79
CA SER A 98 -0.12 14.97 -1.81
C SER A 98 -0.71 13.74 -1.12
N PHE A 99 -2.01 13.77 -0.81
CA PHE A 99 -2.75 12.61 -0.31
C PHE A 99 -2.72 11.43 -1.29
N ALA A 100 -3.06 11.67 -2.57
CA ALA A 100 -3.06 10.64 -3.59
C ALA A 100 -1.64 10.11 -3.86
N GLY A 101 -0.65 11.00 -3.86
CA GLY A 101 0.76 10.67 -4.00
C GLY A 101 1.27 9.81 -2.84
N LEU A 102 0.92 10.16 -1.60
CA LEU A 102 1.26 9.37 -0.42
C LEU A 102 0.71 7.94 -0.52
N ILE A 103 -0.57 7.78 -0.86
CA ILE A 103 -1.18 6.45 -1.03
C ILE A 103 -0.50 5.68 -2.18
N PHE A 104 -0.22 6.35 -3.30
CA PHE A 104 0.46 5.74 -4.43
C PHE A 104 1.87 5.24 -4.07
N LEU A 105 2.66 6.06 -3.35
CA LEU A 105 4.01 5.70 -2.89
C LEU A 105 3.97 4.55 -1.87
N LEU A 106 3.03 4.56 -0.92
CA LEU A 106 2.87 3.48 0.05
C LEU A 106 2.54 2.15 -0.64
N LEU A 107 1.61 2.16 -1.58
CA LEU A 107 1.27 0.98 -2.38
C LEU A 107 2.48 0.48 -3.16
N THR A 108 3.20 1.40 -3.81
CA THR A 108 4.41 1.08 -4.57
C THR A 108 5.45 0.42 -3.67
N GLY A 109 5.74 1.00 -2.50
CA GLY A 109 6.63 0.41 -1.50
C GLY A 109 6.19 -0.99 -1.06
N LYS A 110 4.90 -1.19 -0.79
CA LYS A 110 4.34 -2.50 -0.41
C LYS A 110 4.49 -3.54 -1.53
N TRP A 111 4.35 -3.14 -2.78
CA TRP A 111 4.57 -4.02 -3.93
C TRP A 111 6.04 -4.38 -4.11
N PHE A 112 6.95 -3.41 -3.97
CA PHE A 112 8.38 -3.69 -3.97
C PHE A 112 8.77 -4.65 -2.85
N GLN A 113 8.25 -4.42 -1.63
CA GLN A 113 8.45 -5.32 -0.49
C GLN A 113 7.97 -6.74 -0.80
N GLN A 114 6.77 -6.88 -1.38
CA GLN A 114 6.23 -8.18 -1.77
C GLN A 114 7.08 -8.85 -2.86
N LYS A 115 7.56 -8.09 -3.85
CA LYS A 115 8.40 -8.61 -4.94
C LYS A 115 9.73 -9.14 -4.40
N THR A 116 10.38 -8.38 -3.53
CA THR A 116 11.63 -8.79 -2.87
C THR A 116 11.41 -10.02 -1.99
N TYR A 117 10.34 -10.03 -1.19
CA TYR A 117 10.00 -11.18 -0.35
C TYR A 117 9.76 -12.45 -1.16
N ASN A 118 9.02 -12.34 -2.27
CA ASN A 118 8.77 -13.46 -3.18
C ASN A 118 10.08 -13.99 -3.79
N HIS A 119 11.01 -13.10 -4.16
CA HIS A 119 12.31 -13.51 -4.71
C HIS A 119 13.17 -14.25 -3.67
N LEU A 120 13.25 -13.73 -2.44
CA LEU A 120 13.98 -14.38 -1.34
C LEU A 120 13.32 -15.69 -0.88
N SER A 121 11.99 -15.78 -0.92
CA SER A 121 11.26 -16.99 -0.56
C SER A 121 11.51 -18.13 -1.55
N PHE A 122 11.86 -17.81 -2.80
CA PHE A 122 12.18 -18.81 -3.83
C PHE A 122 13.54 -19.48 -3.60
N GLU A 123 14.44 -18.85 -2.83
CA GLU A 123 15.72 -19.44 -2.43
C GLU A 123 15.60 -20.32 -1.16
N ARG A 124 14.50 -20.22 -0.39
CA ARG A 124 14.20 -21.18 0.69
C ARG A 124 13.55 -22.45 0.13
N ASP A 125 14.38 -23.21 -0.56
CA ASP A 125 14.48 -24.67 -0.48
C ASP A 125 13.18 -25.50 -0.57
N TYR A 126 12.90 -26.02 -1.76
CA TYR A 126 12.18 -27.29 -1.89
C TYR A 126 12.86 -28.44 -1.10
N LYS A 127 14.17 -28.33 -0.80
CA LYS A 127 14.91 -29.30 0.02
C LYS A 127 14.61 -29.23 1.53
N SER A 128 14.04 -28.13 2.03
CA SER A 128 13.76 -27.95 3.47
C SER A 128 12.55 -28.75 3.94
N TYR A 129 11.70 -29.21 3.01
CA TYR A 129 10.58 -30.11 3.31
C TYR A 129 10.98 -31.58 3.36
N PHE A 130 12.17 -31.93 2.89
CA PHE A 130 12.65 -33.30 2.92
C PHE A 130 13.41 -33.58 4.22
N PRO A 131 13.10 -34.69 4.92
CA PRO A 131 13.90 -35.10 6.06
C PRO A 131 15.35 -35.36 5.63
N VAL A 132 16.31 -34.95 6.46
CA VAL A 132 17.75 -35.10 6.15
C VAL A 132 18.18 -36.58 6.10
N ALA A 133 17.47 -37.44 6.83
CA ALA A 133 17.65 -38.89 6.85
C ALA A 133 16.31 -39.60 7.11
N ALA A 134 16.21 -40.85 6.65
CA ALA A 134 15.09 -41.74 6.96
C ALA A 134 15.63 -43.05 7.55
N ASN A 135 14.86 -43.67 8.46
CA ASN A 135 15.19 -44.99 8.98
C ASN A 135 14.82 -46.05 7.94
N VAL A 136 15.80 -46.82 7.50
CA VAL A 136 15.60 -47.94 6.58
C VAL A 136 15.74 -49.23 7.37
N LYS A 137 14.83 -50.18 7.14
CA LYS A 137 14.85 -51.50 7.74
C LYS A 137 15.30 -52.53 6.70
N GLN A 138 16.51 -53.06 6.88
CA GLN A 138 17.06 -54.17 6.08
C GLN A 138 17.43 -55.31 7.01
N GLU A 139 17.00 -56.54 6.67
CA GLU A 139 17.36 -57.78 7.39
C GLU A 139 17.20 -57.71 8.93
N GLY A 140 16.12 -57.06 9.41
CA GLY A 140 15.82 -56.98 10.83
C GLY A 140 16.63 -55.97 11.64
N ARG A 141 17.52 -55.19 11.01
CA ARG A 141 18.21 -54.06 11.64
C ARG A 141 17.71 -52.74 11.07
N GLU A 142 17.50 -51.76 11.95
CA GLU A 142 17.09 -50.40 11.57
C GLU A 142 18.34 -49.51 11.56
N ALA A 143 18.57 -48.82 10.44
CA ALA A 143 19.71 -47.92 10.27
C ALA A 143 19.25 -46.57 9.70
N ALA A 144 19.70 -45.49 10.33
CA ALA A 144 19.46 -44.12 9.85
C ALA A 144 20.28 -43.88 8.58
N THR A 145 19.61 -43.75 7.43
CA THR A 145 20.26 -43.59 6.13
C THR A 145 19.97 -42.20 5.59
N PRO A 146 21.00 -41.43 5.15
CA PRO A 146 20.79 -40.15 4.47
C PRO A 146 19.94 -40.32 3.21
N LEU A 147 19.05 -39.36 2.94
CA LEU A 147 18.14 -39.42 1.80
C LEU A 147 18.86 -39.58 0.44
N SER A 148 20.10 -39.09 0.34
CA SER A 148 20.96 -39.19 -0.84
C SER A 148 21.48 -40.60 -1.14
N LYS A 149 21.40 -41.52 -0.18
CA LYS A 149 21.83 -42.92 -0.32
C LYS A 149 20.67 -43.92 -0.40
N LEU A 150 19.43 -43.43 -0.43
CA LEU A 150 18.25 -44.27 -0.65
C LEU A 150 18.20 -44.67 -2.13
N ALA A 151 18.28 -45.98 -2.39
CA ALA A 151 18.00 -46.56 -3.69
C ALA A 151 16.58 -47.14 -3.67
N VAL A 152 15.76 -46.80 -4.67
CA VAL A 152 14.47 -47.45 -4.90
C VAL A 152 14.74 -48.67 -5.77
N ASN A 153 14.45 -49.87 -5.26
CA ASN A 153 14.41 -51.09 -6.06
C ASN A 153 13.07 -51.22 -6.78
#